data_AF-A0A432SFQ3-F1
#
_entry.id   AF-A0A432SFQ3-F1
#
_cell.length_a   1.000
_cell.length_b   1.000
_cell.length_c   1.000
_cell.angle_alpha   90.00
_cell.angle_beta   90.00
_cell.angle_gamma   90.00
#
_symmetry.space_group_name_H-M   'P 1'
#
loop_
_entity.id
_entity.type
_entity.pdbx_description
1 polymer ?
#
loop_
_entity_poly.entity_id
_entity_poly.type
_entity_poly.pdbx_seq_one_letter_code
_entity_poly.pdbx_strand_id
1 'polypeptide(L)'
;MYKIIVLLICCSFLQASELTKPQLEKLNSSVVTEHNNTLIIEEYSKVLFTKPVLFSQRDVSEVIIRTLASMKKNTIHKEQFIAMSSAISNQLIQSVFFTPQYFQSIKGGEQLAVKPLQVPDLQIELLFKKDGIDTKLYSKSNKIERFVSYAEIFKSRMR
;
A
#
# COMPACT_ATOMS: atom_id res chain seq x y z
N MET A 1 23.66 -21.16 3.33
CA MET A 1 22.78 -20.59 4.37
C MET A 1 21.51 -19.91 3.82
N TYR A 2 21.51 -19.28 2.63
CA TYR A 2 20.34 -18.55 2.11
C TYR A 2 19.08 -19.38 1.77
N LYS A 3 19.23 -20.69 1.49
CA LYS A 3 18.09 -21.55 1.13
C LYS A 3 17.16 -21.88 2.31
N ILE A 4 17.67 -21.85 3.55
CA ILE A 4 16.91 -22.18 4.76
C ILE A 4 15.98 -21.00 5.16
N ILE A 5 16.43 -19.77 4.95
CA ILE A 5 15.66 -18.56 5.28
C ILE A 5 14.46 -18.39 4.34
N VAL A 6 14.63 -18.66 3.04
CA VAL A 6 13.53 -18.63 2.07
C VAL A 6 12.48 -19.70 2.39
N LEU A 7 12.91 -20.90 2.82
CA LEU A 7 12.02 -21.99 3.21
C LEU A 7 11.21 -21.66 4.48
N LEU A 8 11.83 -21.05 5.48
CA LEU A 8 11.17 -20.61 6.71
C LEU A 8 10.12 -19.51 6.45
N ILE A 9 10.39 -18.61 5.50
CA ILE A 9 9.43 -17.59 5.07
C ILE A 9 8.23 -18.23 4.34
N CYS A 10 8.47 -19.19 3.43
CA CYS A 10 7.37 -19.93 2.78
C CYS A 10 6.52 -20.74 3.77
N CYS A 11 7.12 -21.34 4.80
CA CYS A 11 6.38 -22.03 5.86
C CYS A 11 5.52 -21.09 6.71
N SER A 12 5.97 -19.85 6.95
CA SER A 12 5.17 -18.85 7.68
C SER A 12 3.95 -18.31 6.93
N PHE A 13 3.87 -18.51 5.60
CA PHE A 13 2.69 -18.19 4.79
C PHE A 13 1.73 -19.37 4.60
N LEU A 14 2.21 -20.60 4.75
CA LEU A 14 1.37 -21.82 4.67
C LEU A 14 0.57 -22.07 5.95
N GLN A 15 0.85 -21.31 7.03
CA GLN A 15 0.25 -21.50 8.35
C GLN A 15 -0.59 -20.30 8.81
N ALA A 16 -1.08 -19.48 7.88
CA ALA A 16 -2.13 -18.51 8.14
C ALA A 16 -3.42 -18.99 7.47
N SER A 17 -4.06 -20.00 8.07
CA SER A 17 -5.40 -20.46 7.69
C SER A 17 -6.49 -19.44 8.02
N GLU A 18 -6.15 -18.36 8.73
CA GLU A 18 -7.09 -17.36 9.18
C GLU A 18 -6.61 -15.96 8.81
N LEU A 19 -7.47 -15.25 8.08
CA LEU A 19 -7.33 -13.85 7.77
C LEU A 19 -7.43 -13.03 9.07
N THR A 20 -6.56 -12.04 9.25
CA THR A 20 -6.64 -11.13 10.40
C THR A 20 -7.99 -10.38 10.39
N LYS A 21 -8.51 -9.95 11.55
CA LYS A 21 -9.78 -9.18 11.64
C LYS A 21 -9.87 -8.02 10.62
N PRO A 22 -8.83 -7.18 10.43
CA PRO A 22 -8.84 -6.15 9.39
C PRO A 22 -8.95 -6.70 7.96
N GLN A 23 -8.40 -7.88 7.67
CA GLN A 23 -8.51 -8.54 6.36
C GLN A 23 -9.90 -9.15 6.15
N LEU A 24 -10.53 -9.70 7.20
CA LEU A 24 -11.93 -10.17 7.18
C LEU A 24 -12.92 -9.02 6.98
N GLU A 25 -12.71 -7.89 7.67
CA GLU A 25 -13.51 -6.68 7.49
C GLU A 25 -13.37 -6.12 6.07
N LYS A 26 -12.15 -6.15 5.48
CA LYS A 26 -11.95 -5.78 4.07
C LYS A 26 -12.65 -6.72 3.09
N LEU A 27 -12.65 -8.02 3.35
CA LEU A 27 -13.34 -9.03 2.51
C LEU A 27 -14.86 -8.84 2.47
N ASN A 28 -15.44 -8.40 3.59
CA ASN A 28 -16.88 -8.14 3.74
C ASN A 28 -17.28 -6.68 3.42
N SER A 29 -16.29 -5.80 3.24
CA SER A 29 -16.53 -4.42 2.83
C SER A 29 -16.65 -4.30 1.31
N SER A 30 -17.42 -3.32 0.86
CA SER A 30 -17.65 -2.92 -0.53
C SER A 30 -16.39 -2.40 -1.27
N VAL A 31 -15.18 -2.71 -0.80
CA VAL A 31 -13.91 -2.17 -1.28
C VAL A 31 -13.43 -2.85 -2.58
N VAL A 32 -13.89 -4.07 -2.88
CA VAL A 32 -13.59 -4.74 -4.15
C VAL A 32 -14.72 -4.51 -5.14
N THR A 33 -14.47 -3.69 -6.15
CA THR A 33 -15.38 -3.50 -7.27
C THR A 33 -14.93 -4.36 -8.45
N GLU A 34 -15.90 -4.88 -9.21
CA GLU A 34 -15.63 -5.57 -10.45
C GLU A 34 -16.06 -4.67 -11.62
N HIS A 35 -15.14 -4.45 -12.55
CA HIS A 35 -15.42 -3.69 -13.76
C HIS A 35 -14.65 -4.31 -14.93
N ASN A 36 -15.34 -4.65 -16.02
CA ASN A 36 -14.74 -5.20 -17.24
C ASN A 36 -13.73 -6.34 -16.99
N ASN A 37 -14.16 -7.39 -16.26
CA ASN A 37 -13.32 -8.55 -15.92
C ASN A 37 -12.04 -8.20 -15.12
N THR A 38 -12.04 -7.05 -14.46
CA THR A 38 -10.96 -6.55 -13.61
C THR A 38 -11.50 -6.31 -12.21
N LEU A 39 -10.81 -6.85 -11.21
CA LEU A 39 -11.04 -6.54 -9.81
C LEU A 39 -10.25 -5.27 -9.47
N ILE A 40 -10.91 -4.34 -8.79
CA ILE A 40 -10.35 -3.05 -8.40
C ILE A 40 -10.58 -2.88 -6.90
N ILE A 41 -9.51 -2.51 -6.19
CA ILE A 41 -9.52 -2.12 -4.79
C ILE A 41 -9.20 -0.64 -4.72
N GLU A 42 -10.05 0.12 -4.05
CA GLU A 42 -9.82 1.54 -3.76
C GLU A 42 -9.82 1.76 -2.25
N GLU A 43 -8.66 2.15 -1.70
CA GLU A 43 -8.47 2.37 -0.28
C GLU A 43 -7.95 3.77 0.00
N TYR A 44 -8.34 4.30 1.15
CA TYR A 44 -7.90 5.60 1.63
C TYR A 44 -7.23 5.47 2.99
N SER A 45 -6.07 6.09 3.12
CA SER A 45 -5.32 6.15 4.36
C SER A 45 -4.91 7.59 4.65
N LYS A 46 -4.71 7.89 5.93
CA LYS A 46 -4.26 9.20 6.40
C LYS A 46 -3.03 9.01 7.28
N VAL A 47 -2.01 9.84 7.04
CA VAL A 47 -0.85 9.97 7.94
C VAL A 47 -0.98 11.30 8.67
N LEU A 48 -0.92 11.26 9.99
CA LEU A 48 -1.04 12.43 10.86
C LEU A 48 0.34 12.83 11.37
N PHE A 49 0.61 14.13 11.43
CA PHE A 49 1.83 14.68 11.99
C PHE A 49 1.58 15.43 13.31
N THR A 50 2.54 15.39 14.23
CA THR A 50 2.52 16.11 15.52
C THR A 50 2.75 17.61 15.34
N LYS A 51 3.43 18.00 14.25
CA LYS A 51 3.64 19.39 13.80
C LYS A 51 3.53 19.45 12.28
N PRO A 52 3.19 20.61 11.69
CA PRO A 52 3.19 20.77 10.24
C PRO A 52 4.56 20.39 9.64
N VAL A 53 4.53 19.64 8.54
CA VAL A 53 5.73 19.24 7.78
C VAL A 53 5.62 19.72 6.34
N LEU A 54 6.77 20.03 5.73
CA LEU A 54 6.82 20.38 4.32
C LEU A 54 6.64 19.12 3.45
N PHE A 55 5.48 19.00 2.82
CA PHE A 55 5.15 17.94 1.87
C PHE A 55 4.65 18.55 0.57
N SER A 56 5.26 18.20 -0.57
CA SER A 56 4.82 18.73 -1.87
C SER A 56 4.76 20.27 -1.91
N GLN A 57 5.79 20.93 -1.37
CA GLN A 57 5.93 22.40 -1.28
C GLN A 57 4.86 23.11 -0.45
N ARG A 58 4.11 22.38 0.40
CA ARG A 58 3.11 22.94 1.31
C ARG A 58 3.33 22.39 2.70
N ASP A 59 3.08 23.23 3.70
CA ASP A 59 3.02 22.76 5.09
C ASP A 59 1.71 22.02 5.30
N VAL A 60 1.81 20.78 5.77
CA VAL A 60 0.66 19.91 6.02
C VAL A 60 0.74 19.29 7.41
N SER A 61 -0.40 19.24 8.10
CA SER A 61 -0.57 18.50 9.36
C SER A 61 -0.99 17.06 9.15
N GLU A 62 -1.48 16.74 7.94
CA GLU A 62 -1.88 15.41 7.53
C GLU A 62 -1.63 15.20 6.04
N VAL A 63 -1.46 13.95 5.64
CA VAL A 63 -1.38 13.54 4.23
C VAL A 63 -2.43 12.49 3.97
N ILE A 64 -3.28 12.74 2.98
CA ILE A 64 -4.22 11.75 2.47
C ILE A 64 -3.62 10.95 1.33
N ILE A 65 -3.79 9.65 1.43
CA ILE A 65 -3.22 8.67 0.52
C ILE A 65 -4.35 7.85 -0.07
N ARG A 66 -4.41 7.80 -1.40
CA ARG A 66 -5.29 6.90 -2.13
C ARG A 66 -4.48 5.73 -2.67
N THR A 67 -4.94 4.51 -2.45
CA THR A 67 -4.41 3.30 -3.10
C THR A 67 -5.43 2.78 -4.08
N LEU A 68 -5.02 2.61 -5.34
CA LEU A 68 -5.80 1.96 -6.38
C LEU A 68 -5.07 0.69 -6.81
N ALA A 69 -5.57 -0.47 -6.42
CA ALA A 69 -5.04 -1.76 -6.89
C ALA A 69 -5.97 -2.37 -7.93
N SER A 70 -5.41 -2.95 -8.99
CA SER A 70 -6.17 -3.53 -10.09
C SER A 70 -5.59 -4.87 -10.54
N MET A 71 -6.46 -5.79 -10.93
CA MET A 71 -6.10 -7.13 -11.35
C MET A 71 -7.12 -7.72 -12.32
N LYS A 72 -6.70 -8.27 -13.47
CA LYS A 72 -7.61 -9.08 -14.31
C LYS A 72 -8.03 -10.35 -13.56
N LYS A 73 -9.30 -10.75 -13.65
CA LYS A 73 -9.77 -12.01 -13.05
C LYS A 73 -8.89 -13.19 -13.52
N ASN A 74 -8.70 -14.16 -12.63
CA ASN A 74 -7.86 -15.34 -12.83
C ASN A 74 -6.35 -15.06 -12.98
N THR A 75 -5.87 -13.88 -12.56
CA THR A 75 -4.43 -13.60 -12.45
C THR A 75 -3.85 -14.25 -11.19
N ILE A 76 -4.44 -13.94 -10.03
CA ILE A 76 -4.22 -14.61 -8.74
C ILE A 76 -5.57 -14.75 -8.02
N HIS A 77 -5.63 -15.48 -6.91
CA HIS A 77 -6.86 -15.61 -6.12
C HIS A 77 -7.28 -14.26 -5.53
N LYS A 78 -8.59 -14.03 -5.37
CA LYS A 78 -9.16 -12.76 -4.89
C LYS A 78 -8.64 -12.39 -3.50
N GLU A 79 -8.57 -13.37 -2.61
CA GLU A 79 -8.11 -13.22 -1.23
C GLU A 79 -6.63 -12.81 -1.20
N GLN A 80 -5.82 -13.43 -2.06
CA GLN A 80 -4.41 -13.10 -2.24
C GLN A 80 -4.25 -11.67 -2.77
N PHE A 81 -5.07 -11.27 -3.76
CA PHE A 81 -5.08 -9.92 -4.29
C PHE A 81 -5.38 -8.87 -3.21
N ILE A 82 -6.39 -9.10 -2.36
CA ILE A 82 -6.75 -8.20 -1.25
C ILE A 82 -5.62 -8.12 -0.22
N ALA A 83 -5.06 -9.25 0.19
CA ALA A 83 -3.99 -9.28 1.18
C ALA A 83 -2.71 -8.60 0.67
N MET A 84 -2.31 -8.89 -0.57
CA MET A 84 -1.10 -8.34 -1.18
C MET A 84 -1.23 -6.84 -1.45
N SER A 85 -2.38 -6.36 -1.93
CA SER A 85 -2.60 -4.92 -2.17
C SER A 85 -2.47 -4.11 -0.88
N SER A 86 -3.08 -4.59 0.20
CA SER A 86 -3.00 -3.98 1.53
C SER A 86 -1.57 -3.95 2.06
N ALA A 87 -0.85 -5.07 1.95
CA ALA A 87 0.51 -5.19 2.45
C ALA A 87 1.48 -4.27 1.69
N ILE A 88 1.41 -4.26 0.36
CA ILE A 88 2.28 -3.45 -0.50
C ILE A 88 1.98 -1.96 -0.30
N SER A 89 0.71 -1.57 -0.22
CA SER A 89 0.33 -0.18 0.07
C SER A 89 0.92 0.29 1.40
N ASN A 90 0.72 -0.47 2.48
CA ASN A 90 1.26 -0.12 3.79
C ASN A 90 2.80 0.02 3.77
N GLN A 91 3.50 -0.85 3.06
CA GLN A 91 4.95 -0.76 2.93
C GLN A 91 5.40 0.47 2.14
N LEU A 92 4.71 0.80 1.04
CA LEU A 92 5.00 2.00 0.24
C LEU A 92 4.76 3.27 1.06
N ILE A 93 3.65 3.34 1.79
CA ILE A 93 3.37 4.44 2.74
C ILE A 93 4.51 4.56 3.75
N GLN A 94 4.88 3.47 4.42
CA GLN A 94 6.00 3.48 5.36
C GLN A 94 7.30 3.95 4.69
N SER A 95 7.60 3.53 3.46
CA SER A 95 8.83 3.94 2.77
C SER A 95 8.89 5.45 2.47
N VAL A 96 7.74 6.10 2.25
CA VAL A 96 7.66 7.54 2.02
C VAL A 96 7.83 8.30 3.33
N PHE A 97 7.15 7.87 4.39
CA PHE A 97 7.05 8.65 5.63
C PHE A 97 8.09 8.26 6.70
N PHE A 98 8.70 7.08 6.65
CA PHE A 98 9.75 6.69 7.60
C PHE A 98 11.13 7.18 7.15
N THR A 99 11.17 8.31 6.46
CA THR A 99 12.40 9.04 6.17
C THR A 99 12.72 9.99 7.32
N PRO A 100 13.99 10.37 7.56
CA PRO A 100 14.36 11.26 8.66
C PRO A 100 13.59 12.59 8.68
N GLN A 101 13.17 13.07 7.50
CA GLN A 101 12.40 14.31 7.34
C GLN A 101 11.05 14.26 8.08
N TYR A 102 10.35 13.13 8.02
CA TYR A 102 8.99 13.00 8.55
C TYR A 102 8.95 12.20 9.84
N PHE A 103 9.86 11.25 10.03
CA PHE A 103 9.83 10.25 11.11
C PHE A 103 9.60 10.84 12.50
N GLN A 104 10.31 11.91 12.86
CA GLN A 104 10.19 12.56 14.16
C GLN A 104 8.86 13.30 14.37
N SER A 105 8.16 13.59 13.27
CA SER A 105 6.90 14.33 13.29
C SER A 105 5.69 13.41 13.09
N ILE A 106 5.85 12.11 12.87
CA ILE A 106 4.71 11.19 12.70
C ILE A 106 4.00 11.01 14.04
N LYS A 107 2.70 11.32 14.04
CA LYS A 107 1.79 11.00 15.15
C LYS A 107 1.20 9.60 14.99
N GLY A 108 0.86 9.21 13.77
CA GLY A 108 0.28 7.90 13.47
C GLY A 108 -0.29 7.79 12.05
N GLY A 109 -0.78 6.61 11.70
CA GLY A 109 -1.49 6.33 10.46
C GLY A 109 -2.85 5.70 10.73
N GLU A 110 -3.84 6.05 9.91
CA GLU A 110 -5.22 5.58 10.01
C GLU A 110 -5.72 5.13 8.64
N GLN A 111 -6.38 3.97 8.56
CA GLN A 111 -7.16 3.59 7.38
C GLN A 111 -8.55 4.21 7.47
N LEU A 112 -8.96 4.93 6.44
CA LEU A 112 -10.25 5.62 6.39
C LEU A 112 -11.34 4.67 5.89
N ALA A 113 -12.44 4.60 6.64
CA ALA A 113 -13.61 3.79 6.27
C ALA A 113 -14.39 4.37 5.08
N VAL A 114 -14.27 5.67 4.82
CA VAL A 114 -15.00 6.39 3.77
C VAL A 114 -14.03 7.24 2.96
N LYS A 115 -14.33 7.39 1.66
CA LYS A 115 -13.61 8.30 0.77
C LYS A 115 -13.65 9.74 1.34
N PRO A 116 -12.50 10.38 1.58
CA PRO A 116 -12.45 11.75 2.04
C PRO A 116 -12.88 12.72 0.92
N LEU A 117 -13.44 13.87 1.31
CA LEU A 117 -13.84 14.93 0.38
C LEU A 117 -12.62 15.65 -0.24
N GLN A 118 -11.49 15.66 0.47
CA GLN A 118 -10.27 16.29 -0.01
C GLN A 118 -9.55 15.46 -1.07
N VAL A 119 -8.98 16.14 -2.07
CA VAL A 119 -8.14 15.52 -3.09
C VAL A 119 -6.91 14.90 -2.42
N PRO A 120 -6.62 13.59 -2.65
CA PRO A 120 -5.47 12.92 -2.06
C PRO A 120 -4.16 13.65 -2.37
N ASP A 121 -3.27 13.76 -1.38
CA ASP A 121 -1.94 14.33 -1.57
C ASP A 121 -0.97 13.34 -2.21
N LEU A 122 -1.23 12.05 -2.02
CA LEU A 122 -0.48 10.92 -2.59
C LEU A 122 -1.44 9.89 -3.20
N GLN A 123 -1.12 9.37 -4.38
CA GLN A 123 -1.80 8.24 -5.00
C GLN A 123 -0.80 7.11 -5.27
N ILE A 124 -1.15 5.90 -4.86
CA ILE A 124 -0.43 4.65 -5.13
C ILE A 124 -1.28 3.84 -6.11
N GLU A 125 -0.70 3.43 -7.23
CA GLU A 125 -1.32 2.48 -8.16
C GLU A 125 -0.57 1.16 -8.13
N LEU A 126 -1.31 0.05 -7.97
CA LEU A 126 -0.79 -1.31 -8.00
C LEU A 126 -1.48 -2.07 -9.14
N LEU A 127 -0.72 -2.52 -10.13
CA LEU A 127 -1.24 -3.31 -11.24
C LEU A 127 -0.71 -4.73 -11.14
N PHE A 128 -1.57 -5.67 -10.76
CA PHE A 128 -1.25 -7.08 -10.64
C PHE A 128 -1.35 -7.76 -12.00
N LYS A 129 -0.26 -8.38 -12.41
CA LYS A 129 -0.10 -9.16 -13.65
C LYS A 129 0.30 -10.58 -13.29
N LYS A 130 0.25 -11.48 -14.28
CA LYS A 130 0.61 -12.90 -14.06
C LYS A 130 2.08 -13.08 -13.69
N ASP A 131 2.93 -12.17 -14.15
CA ASP A 131 4.39 -12.18 -14.03
C ASP A 131 4.92 -11.22 -12.96
N GLY A 132 4.05 -10.46 -12.27
CA GLY A 132 4.49 -9.52 -11.25
C GLY A 132 3.49 -8.43 -10.91
N ILE A 133 3.99 -7.36 -10.30
CA ILE A 133 3.20 -6.21 -9.85
C ILE A 133 3.91 -4.94 -10.29
N ASP A 134 3.23 -4.11 -11.06
CA ASP A 134 3.73 -2.77 -11.36
C ASP A 134 3.21 -1.79 -10.32
N THR A 135 4.09 -0.92 -9.83
CA THR A 135 3.77 0.10 -8.83
C THR A 135 4.02 1.49 -9.41
N LYS A 136 3.10 2.41 -9.17
CA LYS A 136 3.28 3.84 -9.49
C LYS A 136 2.88 4.69 -8.29
N LEU A 137 3.59 5.80 -8.12
CA LEU A 137 3.33 6.78 -7.08
C LEU A 137 3.05 8.12 -7.75
N TYR A 138 2.14 8.92 -7.21
CA TYR A 138 1.88 10.28 -7.70
C TYR A 138 1.68 11.19 -6.51
N SER A 139 2.28 12.37 -6.51
CA SER A 139 1.91 13.42 -5.55
C SER A 139 1.06 14.47 -6.24
N LYS A 140 0.26 15.19 -5.46
CA LYS A 140 -0.62 16.27 -5.96
C LYS A 140 0.14 17.40 -6.67
N SER A 141 1.43 17.56 -6.40
CA SER A 141 2.28 18.62 -6.97
C SER A 141 3.28 18.14 -8.02
N ASN A 142 3.66 16.85 -7.99
CA ASN A 142 4.65 16.27 -8.88
C ASN A 142 4.22 14.86 -9.31
N LYS A 143 4.35 14.58 -10.60
CA LYS A 143 4.29 13.21 -11.14
C LYS A 143 5.55 12.47 -10.68
N ILE A 144 5.54 11.94 -9.46
CA ILE A 144 6.66 11.12 -8.94
C ILE A 144 6.56 9.75 -9.60
N GLU A 145 6.88 9.63 -10.90
CA GLU A 145 6.99 8.35 -11.61
C GLU A 145 8.23 7.58 -11.12
N ARG A 146 8.29 7.26 -9.82
CA ARG A 146 9.27 6.35 -9.29
C ARG A 146 8.64 4.97 -9.21
N PHE A 147 8.96 4.15 -10.21
CA PHE A 147 8.83 2.70 -10.09
C PHE A 147 9.81 2.26 -8.99
N VAL A 148 9.28 1.83 -7.84
CA VAL A 148 10.11 1.18 -6.83
C VAL A 148 9.76 -0.30 -6.92
N SER A 149 10.67 -1.07 -7.51
CA SER A 149 10.46 -2.52 -7.59
C SER A 149 10.45 -3.08 -6.17
N TYR A 150 9.63 -4.10 -5.92
CA TYR A 150 9.61 -4.76 -4.61
C TYR A 150 11.00 -5.23 -4.16
N ALA A 151 11.84 -5.64 -5.11
CA ALA A 151 13.24 -5.99 -4.88
C ALA A 151 14.07 -4.82 -4.33
N GLU A 152 13.81 -3.58 -4.75
CA GLU A 152 14.50 -2.39 -4.23
C GLU A 152 14.02 -2.02 -2.82
N ILE A 153 12.73 -2.15 -2.52
CA ILE A 153 12.18 -1.94 -1.17
C ILE A 153 12.80 -2.92 -0.18
N PHE A 154 12.94 -4.18 -0.59
CA PHE A 154 13.56 -5.21 0.26
C PHE A 154 15.05 -4.92 0.49
N LYS A 155 15.79 -4.51 -0.55
CA LYS A 155 17.22 -4.17 -0.44
C LYS A 155 17.48 -2.96 0.46
N SER A 156 16.59 -1.96 0.50
CA SER A 156 16.78 -0.77 1.34
C SER A 156 16.54 -1.03 2.83
N ARG A 157 15.72 -2.02 3.19
CA ARG A 157 15.48 -2.42 4.60
C ARG A 157 16.54 -3.36 5.18
N MET A 158 17.33 -4.02 4.34
CA MET A 158 18.41 -4.94 4.74
C MET A 158 19.78 -4.25 4.85
N ARG A 159 19.85 -2.95 4.60
CA ARG A 159 21.02 -2.09 4.81
C ARG A 159 20.80 -1.26 6.06
#